data_AF-A0A448YKB4-F1
#
_entry.id   AF-A0A448YKB4-F1
#
_cell.length_a   1.000
_cell.length_b   1.000
_cell.length_c   1.000
_cell.angle_alpha   90.00
_cell.angle_beta   90.00
_cell.angle_gamma   90.00
#
_symmetry.space_group_name_H-M   'P 1'
#
loop_
_entity.id
_entity.type
_entity.pdbx_description
1 polymer ?
#
loop_
_entity_poly.entity_id
_entity_poly.type
_entity_poly.pdbx_seq_one_letter_code
_entity_poly.pdbx_strand_id
1 'polypeptide(L)'
;MSILLDVGSSDHARDDDITMPASEFTCLSQETRAELEDSVAQYPDIENKLTRLPQFANADEFFECLWQSLVSSGGRLTPTATGYSTDKVSYEIIIENQRGSTVFGVPMYSNRSLFHPIDPPKFQTLNGHSLGNMGMYPLPGRNSRWSWRSWQVLMINDVDEDGWIYSSFRFGSRRWRGKGG
;
A
#
# COMPACT_ATOMS: atom_id res chain seq x y z
N MET A 1 3.73 5.59 -11.89
CA MET A 1 3.40 4.42 -11.06
C MET A 1 2.40 4.85 -10.01
N SER A 2 1.44 4.02 -9.63
CA SER A 2 0.55 4.24 -8.48
C SER A 2 0.57 3.01 -7.58
N ILE A 3 0.24 3.18 -6.30
CA ILE A 3 0.13 2.07 -5.34
C ILE A 3 -1.34 1.83 -5.03
N LEU A 4 -1.70 0.56 -5.05
CA LEU A 4 -3.01 0.04 -4.73
C LEU A 4 -2.89 -0.84 -3.50
N LEU A 5 -3.69 -0.51 -2.50
CA LEU A 5 -3.71 -1.13 -1.18
C LEU A 5 -5.05 -1.83 -0.98
N ASP A 6 -5.04 -3.02 -0.41
CA ASP A 6 -6.24 -3.65 0.14
C ASP A 6 -5.91 -4.35 1.46
N VAL A 7 -6.91 -4.61 2.28
CA VAL A 7 -6.78 -5.18 3.62
C VAL A 7 -7.54 -6.49 3.69
N GLY A 8 -6.82 -7.59 3.95
CA GLY A 8 -7.43 -8.85 4.35
C GLY A 8 -7.65 -8.90 5.87
N SER A 9 -8.79 -9.41 6.32
CA SER A 9 -9.08 -9.71 7.73
C SER A 9 -9.65 -11.13 7.85
N SER A 10 -9.25 -11.87 8.88
CA SER A 10 -9.89 -13.14 9.26
C SER A 10 -10.99 -12.88 10.31
N ASP A 11 -12.23 -13.33 10.09
CA ASP A 11 -13.44 -13.23 10.96
C ASP A 11 -13.17 -13.35 12.48
N HIS A 12 -13.86 -12.61 13.38
CA HIS A 12 -15.30 -12.30 13.50
C HIS A 12 -15.56 -11.08 14.44
N ALA A 13 -15.70 -9.85 13.94
CA ALA A 13 -16.03 -8.69 14.77
C ALA A 13 -17.55 -8.48 14.92
N ARG A 14 -18.04 -8.50 16.17
CA ARG A 14 -19.34 -7.95 16.58
C ARG A 14 -19.23 -6.42 16.67
N ASP A 15 -20.32 -5.75 16.31
CA ASP A 15 -20.55 -4.32 16.50
C ASP A 15 -20.43 -3.95 17.99
N ASP A 16 -19.29 -3.41 18.43
CA ASP A 16 -19.20 -2.70 19.71
C ASP A 16 -18.39 -1.40 19.54
N ASP A 17 -19.14 -0.30 19.62
CA ASP A 17 -18.72 1.09 19.53
C ASP A 17 -17.96 1.51 20.79
N ILE A 18 -16.69 1.93 20.66
CA ILE A 18 -15.99 2.66 21.73
C ILE A 18 -15.05 3.70 21.11
N THR A 19 -15.35 4.95 21.43
CA THR A 19 -14.58 6.17 21.16
C THR A 19 -13.28 6.21 21.97
N MET A 20 -12.16 6.57 21.35
CA MET A 20 -10.99 7.15 22.04
C MET A 20 -10.70 8.56 21.49
N PRO A 21 -10.27 9.50 22.35
CA PRO A 21 -10.05 10.88 21.97
C PRO A 21 -8.84 11.03 21.06
N ALA A 22 -9.00 11.82 20.01
CA ALA A 22 -7.92 12.29 19.16
C ALA A 22 -6.96 13.17 19.98
N SER A 23 -5.87 12.60 20.48
CA SER A 23 -4.78 13.38 21.05
C SER A 23 -3.43 12.86 20.58
N GLU A 24 -2.77 13.73 19.82
CA GLU A 24 -1.33 13.83 19.54
C GLU A 24 -0.71 12.72 18.66
N PHE A 25 -0.36 13.13 17.43
CA PHE A 25 0.51 12.39 16.52
C PHE A 25 1.93 12.29 17.10
N THR A 26 2.17 11.30 17.95
CA THR A 26 3.51 10.86 18.35
C THR A 26 3.94 9.66 17.52
N CYS A 27 5.25 9.46 17.38
CA CYS A 27 5.84 8.30 16.69
C CYS A 27 5.18 6.98 17.12
N LEU A 28 5.09 6.04 16.19
CA LEU A 28 4.59 4.69 16.46
C LEU A 28 5.24 4.11 17.72
N SER A 29 4.39 3.68 18.66
CA SER A 29 4.85 2.88 19.79
C SER A 29 5.50 1.59 19.28
N GLN A 30 6.43 1.01 20.04
CA GLN A 30 7.07 -0.25 19.65
C GLN A 30 6.06 -1.39 19.44
N GLU A 31 4.99 -1.40 20.23
CA GLU A 31 3.90 -2.38 20.13
C GLU A 31 3.12 -2.20 18.83
N THR A 32 2.67 -0.96 18.53
CA THR A 32 1.96 -0.65 17.30
C THR A 32 2.80 -0.95 16.06
N ARG A 33 4.11 -0.65 16.12
CA ARG A 33 5.05 -0.99 15.06
C ARG A 33 5.10 -2.50 14.84
N ALA A 34 5.25 -3.30 15.89
CA ALA A 34 5.33 -4.75 15.78
C ALA A 34 4.04 -5.37 15.19
N GLU A 35 2.88 -4.82 15.54
CA GLU A 35 1.59 -5.23 14.95
C GLU A 35 1.51 -4.90 13.45
N LEU A 36 1.97 -3.71 13.06
CA LEU A 36 2.03 -3.32 11.65
C LEU A 36 3.03 -4.18 10.87
N GLU A 37 4.17 -4.51 11.45
CA GLU A 37 5.13 -5.45 10.88
C GLU A 37 4.50 -6.84 10.68
N ASP A 38 3.73 -7.35 11.65
CA ASP A 38 3.00 -8.62 11.49
C ASP A 38 1.93 -8.55 10.39
N SER A 39 1.31 -7.38 10.18
CA SER A 39 0.30 -7.16 9.13
C SER A 39 0.87 -7.20 7.70
N VAL A 40 2.19 -7.05 7.54
CA VAL A 40 2.89 -7.14 6.26
C VAL A 40 3.89 -8.31 6.23
N ALA A 41 3.78 -9.27 7.15
CA ALA A 41 4.74 -10.37 7.31
C ALA A 41 4.90 -11.27 6.08
N GLN A 42 3.94 -11.25 5.14
CA GLN A 42 4.04 -11.95 3.86
C GLN A 42 5.08 -11.35 2.89
N TYR A 43 5.59 -10.15 3.20
CA TYR A 43 6.68 -9.50 2.48
C TYR A 43 7.97 -9.64 3.29
N PRO A 44 8.75 -10.73 3.10
CA PRO A 44 10.02 -10.87 3.79
C PRO A 44 10.95 -9.74 3.35
N ASP A 45 11.72 -9.23 4.31
CA ASP A 45 12.70 -8.17 4.06
C ASP A 45 12.04 -6.91 3.45
N ILE A 46 10.99 -6.44 4.14
CA ILE A 46 10.14 -5.34 3.70
C ILE A 46 10.95 -4.10 3.32
N GLU A 47 12.01 -3.78 4.06
CA GLU A 47 12.89 -2.63 3.77
C GLU A 47 13.43 -2.66 2.34
N ASN A 48 13.93 -3.81 1.90
CA ASN A 48 14.41 -3.97 0.53
C ASN A 48 13.27 -3.94 -0.49
N LYS A 49 12.06 -4.40 -0.14
CA LYS A 49 10.89 -4.32 -1.02
C LYS A 49 10.40 -2.89 -1.22
N LEU A 50 10.48 -2.06 -0.18
CA LEU A 50 10.08 -0.65 -0.23
C LEU A 50 10.91 0.18 -1.22
N THR A 51 12.05 -0.33 -1.69
CA THR A 51 12.78 0.27 -2.83
C THR A 51 11.95 0.38 -4.12
N ARG A 52 10.85 -0.39 -4.22
CA ARG A 52 9.88 -0.32 -5.32
C ARG A 52 8.79 0.73 -5.11
N LEU A 53 8.70 1.32 -3.92
CA LEU A 53 7.69 2.31 -3.51
C LEU A 53 8.39 3.67 -3.30
N PRO A 54 8.73 4.38 -4.39
CA PRO A 54 9.60 5.56 -4.33
C PRO A 54 9.01 6.76 -3.57
N GLN A 55 7.74 6.71 -3.18
CA GLN A 55 7.12 7.72 -2.32
C GLN A 55 7.53 7.62 -0.84
N PHE A 56 8.15 6.52 -0.40
CA PHE A 56 8.62 6.35 0.97
C PHE A 56 10.16 6.45 1.02
N ALA A 57 10.67 7.29 1.92
CA ALA A 57 12.11 7.41 2.12
C ALA A 57 12.71 6.23 2.90
N ASN A 58 11.91 5.62 3.78
CA ASN A 58 12.30 4.52 4.65
C ASN A 58 11.06 3.72 5.11
N ALA A 59 11.28 2.63 5.85
CA ALA A 59 10.21 1.79 6.36
C ALA A 59 9.32 2.49 7.41
N ASP A 60 9.87 3.42 8.18
CA ASP A 60 9.12 4.11 9.22
C ASP A 60 8.01 4.96 8.61
N GLU A 61 8.30 5.71 7.53
CA GLU A 61 7.28 6.47 6.80
C GLU A 61 6.16 5.57 6.24
N PHE A 62 6.52 4.38 5.77
CA PHE A 62 5.57 3.39 5.28
C PHE A 62 4.65 2.88 6.40
N PHE A 63 5.21 2.54 7.57
CA PHE A 63 4.41 2.07 8.70
C PHE A 63 3.55 3.17 9.31
N GLU A 64 4.05 4.40 9.42
CA GLU A 64 3.25 5.56 9.84
C GLU A 64 2.08 5.80 8.89
N CYS A 65 2.30 5.62 7.58
CA CYS A 65 1.26 5.67 6.57
C CYS A 65 0.19 4.59 6.78
N LEU A 66 0.58 3.32 6.99
CA LEU A 66 -0.37 2.24 7.27
C LEU A 66 -1.19 2.51 8.54
N TRP A 67 -0.54 3.03 9.57
CA TRP A 67 -1.20 3.43 10.81
C TRP A 67 -2.24 4.53 10.58
N GLN A 68 -1.88 5.60 9.86
CA GLN A 68 -2.81 6.67 9.53
C GLN A 68 -4.01 6.17 8.72
N SER A 69 -3.78 5.29 7.74
CA SER A 69 -4.83 4.67 6.95
C SER A 69 -5.77 3.85 7.83
N LEU A 70 -5.22 3.09 8.78
CA LEU A 70 -5.98 2.24 9.69
C LEU A 70 -6.87 3.07 10.62
N VAL A 71 -6.28 4.07 11.28
CA VAL A 71 -7.01 5.01 12.16
C VAL A 71 -8.11 5.73 11.39
N SER A 72 -7.82 6.21 10.18
CA SER A 72 -8.79 6.89 9.32
C SER A 72 -9.92 5.99 8.84
N SER A 73 -9.64 4.69 8.70
CA SER A 73 -10.64 3.68 8.32
C SER A 73 -11.52 3.24 9.50
N GLY A 74 -11.32 3.80 10.70
CA GLY A 74 -11.95 3.32 11.94
C GLY A 74 -11.46 1.93 12.35
N GLY A 75 -10.37 1.45 11.76
CA GLY A 75 -9.78 0.16 12.04
C GLY A 75 -9.13 0.17 13.42
N ARG A 76 -9.50 -0.80 14.25
CA ARG A 76 -9.07 -0.90 15.64
C ARG A 76 -8.02 -2.01 15.74
N LEU A 77 -6.75 -1.67 15.89
CA LEU A 77 -5.77 -2.62 16.46
C LEU A 77 -5.93 -2.53 17.96
N THR A 78 -6.45 -3.58 18.59
CA THR A 78 -6.60 -3.63 20.05
C THR A 78 -5.38 -4.32 20.68
N PRO A 79 -4.61 -3.63 21.54
CA PRO A 79 -3.62 -4.28 22.39
C PRO A 79 -4.36 -5.25 23.31
N THR A 80 -4.17 -6.54 23.09
CA THR A 80 -5.00 -7.57 23.73
C THR A 80 -4.40 -7.93 25.08
N ALA A 81 -4.85 -7.26 26.15
CA ALA A 81 -4.56 -7.68 27.52
C ALA A 81 -5.41 -8.89 27.97
N THR A 82 -6.39 -9.34 27.17
CA THR A 82 -7.27 -10.48 27.54
C THR A 82 -7.76 -11.27 26.32
N GLY A 83 -7.10 -12.38 26.00
CA GLY A 83 -7.66 -13.67 25.57
C GLY A 83 -8.74 -13.83 24.48
N TYR A 84 -9.19 -12.79 23.76
CA TYR A 84 -10.14 -12.92 22.64
C TYR A 84 -9.41 -12.74 21.30
N SER A 85 -9.79 -13.53 20.28
CA SER A 85 -9.09 -13.58 18.99
C SER A 85 -9.03 -12.21 18.34
N THR A 86 -7.84 -11.66 18.21
CA THR A 86 -7.57 -10.52 17.36
C THR A 86 -7.81 -10.93 15.92
N ASP A 87 -8.73 -10.23 15.25
CA ASP A 87 -8.88 -10.32 13.80
C ASP A 87 -7.53 -9.92 13.20
N LYS A 88 -6.76 -10.89 12.71
CA LYS A 88 -5.47 -10.62 12.10
C LYS A 88 -5.69 -9.85 10.81
N VAL A 89 -5.18 -8.62 10.80
CA VAL A 89 -5.18 -7.73 9.63
C VAL A 89 -3.94 -8.00 8.80
N SER A 90 -4.10 -8.07 7.47
CA SER A 90 -2.97 -8.18 6.55
C SER A 90 -3.13 -7.21 5.38
N TYR A 91 -2.12 -6.39 5.12
CA TYR A 91 -2.13 -5.42 4.02
C TYR A 91 -1.55 -6.03 2.75
N GLU A 92 -2.27 -5.92 1.64
CA GLU A 92 -1.82 -6.35 0.32
C GLU A 92 -1.50 -5.15 -0.57
N ILE A 93 -0.36 -5.21 -1.25
CA ILE A 93 0.19 -4.09 -2.01
C ILE A 93 0.41 -4.50 -3.46
N ILE A 94 -0.31 -3.82 -4.36
CA ILE A 94 -0.13 -3.91 -5.80
C ILE A 94 0.41 -2.58 -6.31
N ILE A 95 1.34 -2.67 -7.24
CA ILE A 95 1.95 -1.53 -7.91
C ILE A 95 1.44 -1.51 -9.35
N GLU A 96 0.80 -0.41 -9.76
CA GLU A 96 0.40 -0.18 -11.14
C GLU A 96 1.44 0.68 -11.88
N ASN A 97 1.81 0.23 -13.08
CA ASN A 97 2.80 0.85 -13.95
C ASN A 97 2.19 1.27 -15.28
N GLN A 98 2.61 2.45 -15.75
CA GLN A 98 2.35 2.94 -17.10
C GLN A 98 3.60 3.66 -17.62
N ARG A 99 3.79 3.64 -18.94
CA ARG A 99 4.84 4.39 -19.64
C ARG A 99 4.19 5.37 -20.61
N GLY A 100 4.80 6.53 -20.77
CA GLY A 100 4.28 7.60 -21.61
C GLY A 100 5.15 8.83 -21.54
N SER A 101 4.65 9.90 -22.14
CA SER A 101 5.28 11.22 -22.11
C SER A 101 4.21 12.31 -22.15
N THR A 102 4.57 13.50 -21.69
CA THR A 102 3.76 14.70 -21.84
C THR A 102 3.96 15.27 -23.25
N VAL A 103 2.90 15.38 -24.03
CA VAL A 103 2.92 15.93 -25.40
C VAL A 103 2.07 17.19 -25.42
N PHE A 104 2.68 18.34 -25.68
CA PHE A 104 2.03 19.67 -25.61
C PHE A 104 1.30 19.94 -24.28
N GLY A 105 1.87 19.48 -23.15
CA GLY A 105 1.27 19.63 -21.83
C GLY A 105 0.19 18.58 -21.49
N VAL A 106 -0.13 17.68 -22.41
CA VAL A 106 -1.10 16.60 -22.17
C VAL A 106 -0.36 15.31 -21.79
N PRO A 107 -0.62 14.73 -20.61
CA PRO A 107 0.00 13.47 -20.21
C PRO A 107 -0.57 12.29 -21.03
N MET A 108 0.27 11.62 -21.80
CA MET A 108 -0.10 10.48 -22.64
C MET A 108 0.51 9.18 -22.10
N TYR A 109 0.01 8.72 -20.96
CA TYR A 109 0.45 7.49 -20.31
C TYR A 109 -0.43 6.29 -20.69
N SER A 110 0.20 5.13 -20.88
CA SER A 110 -0.51 3.89 -21.14
C SER A 110 0.27 2.69 -20.62
N ASN A 111 -0.45 1.70 -20.10
CA ASN A 111 0.13 0.38 -19.82
C ASN A 111 0.56 -0.38 -21.08
N ARG A 112 -0.01 -0.05 -22.26
CA ARG A 112 0.34 -0.69 -23.53
C ARG A 112 1.70 -0.24 -24.06
N SER A 113 2.20 0.89 -23.56
CA SER A 113 3.51 1.43 -23.91
C SER A 113 4.65 0.85 -23.04
N LEU A 114 4.36 -0.04 -22.10
CA LEU A 114 5.38 -0.74 -21.32
C LEU A 114 6.16 -1.70 -22.22
N PHE A 115 7.47 -1.57 -22.21
CA PHE A 115 8.38 -2.37 -23.02
C PHE A 115 8.99 -3.51 -22.19
N HIS A 116 8.40 -4.69 -22.28
CA HIS A 116 8.92 -5.89 -21.61
C HIS A 116 10.17 -6.44 -22.33
N PRO A 117 11.24 -6.85 -21.61
CA PRO A 117 11.36 -6.97 -20.14
C PRO A 117 12.01 -5.76 -19.44
N ILE A 118 12.24 -4.65 -20.15
CA ILE A 118 12.93 -3.46 -19.60
C ILE A 118 12.07 -2.73 -18.57
N ASP A 119 10.76 -2.66 -18.83
CA ASP A 119 9.78 -2.06 -17.94
C ASP A 119 9.11 -3.12 -17.06
N PRO A 120 8.70 -2.74 -15.83
CA PRO A 120 7.86 -3.60 -15.00
C PRO A 120 6.51 -3.88 -15.68
N PRO A 121 5.81 -4.96 -15.30
CA PRO A 121 4.50 -5.27 -15.85
C PRO A 121 3.46 -4.25 -15.38
N LYS A 122 2.32 -4.19 -16.08
CA LYS A 122 1.21 -3.29 -15.76
C LYS A 122 0.85 -3.34 -14.28
N PHE A 123 0.63 -4.53 -13.76
CA PHE A 123 0.40 -4.76 -12.33
C PHE A 123 1.48 -5.69 -11.82
N GLN A 124 2.07 -5.34 -10.69
CA GLN A 124 3.00 -6.22 -9.98
C GLN A 124 2.71 -6.21 -8.49
N THR A 125 2.95 -7.34 -7.85
CA THR A 125 3.01 -7.42 -6.39
C THR A 125 4.23 -6.66 -5.88
N LEU A 126 4.25 -6.32 -4.59
CA LEU A 126 5.44 -5.76 -3.94
C LEU A 126 6.66 -6.71 -4.03
N ASN A 127 6.44 -8.02 -4.18
CA ASN A 127 7.48 -9.02 -4.45
C ASN A 127 8.02 -8.99 -5.89
N GLY A 128 7.39 -8.24 -6.80
CA GLY A 128 7.80 -8.11 -8.21
C GLY A 128 7.16 -9.13 -9.15
N HIS A 129 6.22 -9.95 -8.66
CA HIS A 129 5.47 -10.87 -9.51
C HIS A 129 4.43 -10.12 -10.35
N SER A 130 4.38 -10.42 -11.65
CA SER A 130 3.38 -9.87 -12.58
C SER A 130 1.97 -10.39 -12.29
N LEU A 131 0.97 -9.52 -12.41
CA LEU A 131 -0.44 -9.84 -12.32
C LEU A 131 -1.14 -9.48 -13.63
N GLY A 132 -1.96 -10.40 -14.16
CA GLY A 132 -2.78 -10.11 -15.34
C GLY A 132 -3.95 -9.18 -15.03
N ASN A 133 -4.56 -9.36 -13.86
CA ASN A 133 -5.69 -8.57 -13.37
C ASN A 133 -5.66 -8.53 -11.83
N MET A 134 -5.93 -7.37 -11.24
CA MET A 134 -5.99 -7.17 -9.78
C MET A 134 -7.16 -7.90 -9.13
N GLY A 135 -8.28 -8.07 -9.84
CA GLY A 135 -9.41 -8.86 -9.35
C GLY A 135 -9.12 -10.36 -9.23
N MET A 136 -7.97 -10.83 -9.73
CA MET A 136 -7.50 -12.21 -9.57
C MET A 136 -6.45 -12.35 -8.47
N TYR A 137 -6.17 -11.28 -7.71
CA TYR A 137 -5.24 -11.37 -6.60
C TYR A 137 -5.80 -12.32 -5.53
N PRO A 138 -5.04 -13.33 -5.09
CA PRO A 138 -5.51 -14.30 -4.13
C PRO A 138 -5.67 -13.67 -2.75
N LEU A 139 -6.60 -14.19 -1.96
CA LEU A 139 -6.67 -13.86 -0.53
C LEU A 139 -5.39 -14.35 0.18
N PRO A 140 -4.89 -13.60 1.18
CA PRO A 140 -3.67 -13.96 1.90
C PRO A 140 -3.81 -15.26 2.71
N GLY A 141 -5.04 -15.62 3.10
CA GLY A 141 -5.33 -16.79 3.92
C GLY A 141 -6.65 -17.46 3.56
N ARG A 142 -6.79 -18.72 3.96
CA ARG A 142 -7.95 -19.58 3.64
C ARG A 142 -9.26 -19.09 4.24
N ASN A 143 -9.20 -18.38 5.37
CA ASN A 143 -10.35 -17.81 6.08
C ASN A 143 -10.33 -16.27 6.08
N SER A 144 -9.52 -15.67 5.20
CA SER A 144 -9.45 -14.23 5.05
C SER A 144 -10.58 -13.76 4.14
N ARG A 145 -11.06 -12.54 4.37
CA ARG A 145 -11.89 -11.80 3.43
C ARG A 145 -11.29 -10.42 3.22
N TRP A 146 -11.57 -9.82 2.07
CA TRP A 146 -11.27 -8.41 1.85
C TRP A 146 -12.14 -7.57 2.78
N SER A 147 -11.50 -6.71 3.56
CA SER A 147 -12.15 -5.74 4.44
C SER A 147 -12.70 -4.57 3.64
N TRP A 148 -12.00 -4.16 2.56
CA TRP A 148 -12.48 -3.11 1.67
C TRP A 148 -13.26 -3.70 0.50
N ARG A 149 -14.17 -2.89 -0.05
CA ARG A 149 -14.99 -3.29 -1.22
C ARG A 149 -14.19 -3.30 -2.53
N SER A 150 -13.07 -2.58 -2.55
CA SER A 150 -12.18 -2.43 -3.69
C SER A 150 -10.80 -1.98 -3.22
N TRP A 151 -9.79 -2.28 -4.03
CA TRP A 151 -8.47 -1.69 -3.95
C TRP A 151 -8.54 -0.16 -3.81
N GLN A 152 -7.77 0.39 -2.88
CA GLN A 152 -7.66 1.82 -2.61
C GLN A 152 -6.35 2.36 -3.19
N VAL A 153 -6.39 3.55 -3.79
CA VAL A 153 -5.18 4.25 -4.23
C VAL A 153 -4.52 4.92 -3.04
N LEU A 154 -3.21 4.71 -2.87
CA LEU A 154 -2.47 5.33 -1.79
C LEU A 154 -2.09 6.77 -2.12
N MET A 155 -2.81 7.72 -1.52
CA MET A 155 -2.68 9.17 -1.77
C MET A 155 -1.73 9.86 -0.77
N ILE A 156 -0.52 9.32 -0.59
CA ILE A 156 0.44 9.78 0.43
C ILE A 156 1.75 10.26 -0.20
N ASN A 157 2.34 11.29 0.42
CA ASN A 157 3.56 11.98 -0.02
C ASN A 157 3.40 12.64 -1.40
N ASP A 158 4.47 12.67 -2.21
CA ASP A 158 4.50 13.38 -3.49
C ASP A 158 3.87 12.54 -4.60
N VAL A 159 2.54 12.54 -4.65
CA VAL A 159 1.70 11.96 -5.71
C VAL A 159 0.76 13.03 -6.30
N ASP A 160 0.29 12.84 -7.54
CA ASP A 160 -0.74 13.73 -8.12
C ASP A 160 -2.15 13.42 -7.59
N GLU A 161 -3.14 14.12 -8.14
CA GLU A 161 -4.57 14.03 -7.80
C GLU A 161 -5.16 12.63 -8.03
N ASP A 162 -4.53 11.81 -8.88
CA ASP A 162 -4.93 10.44 -9.21
C ASP A 162 -4.01 9.38 -8.57
N GLY A 163 -3.06 9.80 -7.72
CA GLY A 163 -2.15 8.92 -6.98
C GLY A 163 -0.93 8.44 -7.78
N TRP A 164 -0.61 9.11 -8.89
CA TRP A 164 0.56 8.79 -9.69
C TRP A 164 1.81 9.50 -9.18
N ILE A 165 2.91 8.77 -9.21
CA ILE A 165 4.27 9.29 -9.11
C ILE A 165 5.05 9.00 -10.40
N TYR A 166 5.80 9.98 -10.86
CA TYR A 166 6.46 10.00 -12.16
C TYR A 166 7.98 9.98 -12.00
N SER A 167 8.65 9.12 -12.76
CA SER A 167 10.10 9.16 -12.85
C SER A 167 10.57 10.15 -13.91
N SER A 168 11.69 10.82 -13.67
CA SER A 168 12.29 11.72 -14.65
C SER A 168 12.80 11.06 -15.94
N PHE A 169 13.04 9.74 -15.95
CA PHE A 169 13.59 9.08 -17.15
C PHE A 169 13.17 7.62 -17.33
N ARG A 170 13.24 6.81 -16.26
CA ARG A 170 12.97 5.37 -16.35
C ARG A 170 12.55 4.79 -15.00
N PHE A 171 11.90 3.63 -15.04
CA PHE A 171 11.69 2.82 -13.85
C PHE A 171 13.02 2.49 -13.13
N GLY A 172 12.98 2.42 -11.80
CA GLY A 172 14.17 2.23 -10.96
C GLY A 172 15.08 3.46 -10.83
N SER A 173 14.64 4.64 -11.28
CA SER A 173 15.29 5.91 -10.93
C SER A 173 15.19 6.18 -9.43
N ARG A 174 16.07 7.03 -8.91
CA ARG A 174 15.97 7.60 -7.55
C ARG A 174 15.16 8.90 -7.51
N ARG A 175 14.80 9.45 -8.67
CA ARG A 175 14.08 10.71 -8.79
C ARG A 175 12.67 10.43 -9.30
N TRP A 176 11.73 10.54 -8.37
CA TRP A 176 10.31 10.39 -8.59
C TRP A 176 9.60 11.62 -8.00
N ARG A 177 8.55 12.09 -8.66
CA ARG A 177 7.73 13.22 -8.18
C ARG A 177 6.27 13.05 -8.55
N GLY A 178 5.38 13.59 -7.74
CA GLY A 178 3.92 13.56 -7.96
C GLY A 178 3.51 14.47 -9.10
N LYS A 179 4.24 15.57 -9.32
CA LYS A 179 4.02 16.41 -10.50
C LYS A 179 4.80 15.89 -11.70
N GLY A 180 4.08 15.48 -12.74
CA GLY A 180 4.63 15.15 -14.05
C GLY A 180 5.52 16.30 -14.56
N GLY A 181 6.75 15.96 -14.96
CA GLY A 181 7.67 16.90 -15.59
C GLY A 181 7.44 17.06 -17.08
#